data_AF-A0A2V1CSZ0-F1
#
_entry.id   AF-A0A2V1CSZ0-F1
#
_cell.length_a   1.000
_cell.length_b   1.000
_cell.length_c   1.000
_cell.angle_alpha   90.00
_cell.angle_beta   90.00
_cell.angle_gamma   90.00
#
_symmetry.space_group_name_H-M   'P 1'
#
loop_
_entity.id
_entity.type
_entity.pdbx_description
1 polymer ?
#
loop_
_entity_poly.entity_id
_entity_poly.type
_entity_poly.pdbx_seq_one_letter_code
_entity_poly.pdbx_strand_id
1 'polypeptide(L)'
;MYSKLEDNPTIFFQYSFKPDKPLSSPFATLDDKMAASSKAPDLNEISGSTIYLTFNRPKVDDCHRGILCTNPSTPNSPVSGILFHVEHDSATDSSKGNFTEHARSGKWSFRERTSRNPGAAKSLLYVQKIGSIDPCSHSEELDKIREALKDVPIGRENRERVLGKLSEGEGNPNLEGYDCVIWTVDALKNLHERGIILLGKDPAVLMAEARKSAWPGDITELIAQSSSN
;
A
#
# COMPACT_ATOMS: atom_id res chain seq x y z
N MET A 1 -20.07 -14.21 -42.35
CA MET A 1 -18.83 -13.40 -42.28
C MET A 1 -18.36 -13.42 -40.85
N TYR A 2 -17.24 -14.10 -40.58
CA TYR A 2 -16.56 -14.13 -39.28
C TYR A 2 -15.55 -12.98 -39.25
N SER A 3 -15.58 -12.16 -38.20
CA SER A 3 -14.47 -11.30 -37.76
C SER A 3 -14.47 -11.36 -36.23
N LYS A 4 -13.81 -12.36 -35.66
CA LYS A 4 -12.48 -12.28 -35.01
C LYS A 4 -12.46 -11.36 -33.79
N LEU A 5 -12.50 -12.04 -32.65
CA LEU A 5 -12.05 -11.64 -31.32
C LEU A 5 -10.71 -10.90 -31.36
N GLU A 6 -10.62 -9.79 -30.66
CA GLU A 6 -9.39 -9.36 -30.01
C GLU A 6 -9.57 -9.62 -28.51
N ASP A 7 -9.00 -10.74 -28.08
CA ASP A 7 -8.85 -11.13 -26.68
C ASP A 7 -7.91 -10.14 -25.98
N ASN A 8 -8.47 -9.30 -25.13
CA ASN A 8 -7.70 -8.51 -24.17
C ASN A 8 -7.46 -9.40 -22.94
N PRO A 9 -6.22 -9.76 -22.57
CA PRO A 9 -5.99 -10.63 -21.44
C PRO A 9 -6.29 -9.88 -20.14
N THR A 10 -7.49 -10.11 -19.59
CA THR A 10 -7.82 -9.84 -18.20
C THR A 10 -6.80 -10.57 -17.33
N ILE A 11 -5.88 -9.82 -16.71
CA ILE A 11 -4.94 -10.38 -15.73
C ILE A 11 -5.75 -10.71 -14.48
N PHE A 12 -6.08 -11.99 -14.33
CA PHE A 12 -6.73 -12.55 -13.15
C PHE A 12 -5.76 -12.51 -11.98
N PHE A 13 -6.07 -11.73 -10.95
CA PHE A 13 -5.39 -11.79 -9.66
C PHE A 13 -6.16 -12.73 -8.74
N GLN A 14 -5.72 -13.99 -8.66
CA GLN A 14 -6.15 -14.88 -7.58
C GLN A 14 -5.44 -14.46 -6.29
N TYR A 15 -6.13 -13.80 -5.37
CA TYR A 15 -5.83 -13.97 -3.94
C TYR A 15 -6.57 -15.21 -3.46
N SER A 16 -5.98 -16.39 -3.67
CA SER A 16 -6.46 -17.64 -3.07
C SER A 16 -5.40 -18.19 -2.12
N PHE A 17 -5.60 -17.96 -0.83
CA PHE A 17 -4.92 -18.72 0.22
C PHE A 17 -5.76 -19.99 0.49
N LYS A 18 -5.35 -21.12 -0.07
CA LYS A 18 -5.77 -22.45 0.41
C LYS A 18 -4.64 -23.03 1.26
N PRO A 19 -4.83 -23.27 2.56
CA PRO A 19 -3.88 -24.03 3.33
C PRO A 19 -4.28 -25.51 3.23
N ASP A 20 -3.78 -26.22 2.22
CA ASP A 20 -3.88 -27.69 2.23
C ASP A 20 -2.64 -28.30 2.88
N LYS A 21 -2.94 -29.22 3.80
CA LYS A 21 -2.16 -29.82 4.91
C LYS A 21 -0.84 -30.55 4.54
N PRO A 22 -0.01 -30.90 5.55
CA PRO A 22 1.44 -31.08 5.43
C PRO A 22 1.85 -32.53 5.19
N LEU A 23 3.01 -32.77 4.56
CA LEU A 23 3.76 -34.01 4.73
C LEU A 23 5.26 -33.87 4.34
N SER A 24 6.10 -34.16 5.35
CA SER A 24 7.43 -34.78 5.31
C SER A 24 8.53 -34.24 4.39
N SER A 25 9.53 -33.61 5.03
CA SER A 25 10.96 -33.61 4.68
C SER A 25 11.48 -35.05 4.52
N PRO A 26 12.45 -35.36 3.61
CA PRO A 26 13.87 -35.07 3.87
C PRO A 26 14.72 -34.66 2.65
N PHE A 27 15.70 -33.79 2.91
CA PHE A 27 16.94 -33.57 2.14
C PHE A 27 16.83 -33.14 0.66
N ALA A 28 17.02 -31.84 0.44
CA ALA A 28 17.84 -31.33 -0.67
C ALA A 28 18.63 -30.10 -0.18
N THR A 29 19.90 -30.32 0.14
CA THR A 29 20.93 -29.28 0.25
C THR A 29 21.46 -28.95 -1.14
N LEU A 30 21.58 -27.64 -1.42
CA LEU A 30 22.63 -26.94 -2.20
C LEU A 30 22.03 -25.71 -2.89
N ASP A 31 22.29 -24.58 -2.25
CA ASP A 31 22.75 -23.29 -2.77
C ASP A 31 22.01 -22.57 -3.91
N ASP A 32 21.85 -21.25 -3.69
CA ASP A 32 21.49 -20.22 -4.67
C ASP A 32 20.05 -20.17 -5.23
N LYS A 33 19.04 -20.46 -4.41
CA LYS A 33 17.74 -19.80 -4.62
C LYS A 33 17.77 -18.45 -3.93
N MET A 34 18.22 -17.44 -4.69
CA MET A 34 18.01 -16.01 -4.50
C MET A 34 17.40 -15.68 -3.14
N ALA A 35 18.23 -15.30 -2.17
CA ALA A 35 17.75 -14.46 -1.09
C ALA A 35 17.10 -13.25 -1.76
N ALA A 36 15.77 -13.27 -1.90
CA ALA A 36 15.03 -12.14 -2.41
C ALA A 36 15.36 -11.00 -1.45
N SER A 37 16.28 -10.11 -1.82
CA SER A 37 16.64 -9.01 -0.95
C SER A 37 15.46 -8.05 -0.99
N SER A 38 14.68 -7.96 0.08
CA SER A 38 13.66 -6.93 0.20
C SER A 38 14.32 -5.57 -0.03
N LYS A 39 13.79 -4.77 -0.96
CA LYS A 39 14.39 -3.46 -1.28
C LYS A 39 13.93 -2.41 -0.27
N ALA A 40 14.44 -2.49 0.96
CA ALA A 40 14.33 -1.40 1.92
C ALA A 40 14.82 -0.10 1.24
N PRO A 41 14.09 1.01 1.36
CA PRO A 41 14.50 2.24 0.72
C PRO A 41 15.79 2.72 1.37
N ASP A 42 16.77 3.12 0.55
CA ASP A 42 17.93 3.82 1.08
C ASP A 42 17.45 5.16 1.67
N LEU A 43 18.07 5.58 2.78
CA LEU A 43 17.76 6.85 3.45
C LEU A 43 17.74 8.06 2.51
N ASN A 44 18.47 7.97 1.40
CA ASN A 44 18.61 9.01 0.37
C ASN A 44 17.53 8.95 -0.72
N GLU A 45 16.70 7.89 -0.79
CA GLU A 45 15.65 7.74 -1.81
C GLU A 45 14.40 8.59 -1.50
N ILE A 46 14.24 9.07 -0.26
CA ILE A 46 13.12 9.92 0.14
C ILE A 46 13.50 11.40 0.06
N SER A 47 12.83 12.10 -0.85
CA SER A 47 12.97 13.54 -1.12
C SER A 47 11.81 14.32 -0.51
N GLY A 48 12.03 15.62 -0.25
CA GLY A 48 10.97 16.53 0.19
C GLY A 48 9.94 16.82 -0.92
N SER A 49 8.79 17.36 -0.53
CA SER A 49 7.71 17.78 -1.45
C SER A 49 7.35 16.71 -2.49
N THR A 50 7.17 15.47 -2.03
CA THR A 50 6.99 14.31 -2.89
C THR A 50 5.90 13.39 -2.34
N ILE A 51 5.15 12.77 -3.26
CA ILE A 51 4.12 11.80 -2.95
C ILE A 51 4.68 10.41 -3.21
N TYR A 52 4.62 9.54 -2.21
CA TYR A 52 5.14 8.18 -2.23
C TYR A 52 4.04 7.16 -1.97
N LEU A 53 4.05 6.09 -2.75
CA LEU A 53 3.43 4.83 -2.38
C LEU A 53 4.38 4.09 -1.42
N THR A 54 3.86 3.53 -0.33
CA THR A 54 4.69 2.91 0.71
C THR A 54 4.27 1.48 1.07
N PHE A 55 5.26 0.61 1.22
CA PHE A 55 5.07 -0.78 1.67
C PHE A 55 5.83 -1.00 2.95
N ASN A 56 5.25 -1.81 3.82
CA ASN A 56 5.75 -2.07 5.15
C ASN A 56 6.26 -3.50 5.28
N ARG A 57 7.10 -3.75 6.28
CA ARG A 57 7.39 -5.11 6.73
C ARG A 57 6.08 -5.77 7.18
N PRO A 58 5.79 -6.98 6.68
CA PRO A 58 4.58 -7.69 7.06
C PRO A 58 4.70 -8.13 8.51
N LYS A 59 3.64 -7.94 9.30
CA LYS A 59 3.56 -8.50 10.67
C LYS A 59 2.53 -9.63 10.73
N VAL A 60 1.38 -9.38 10.10
CA VAL A 60 0.23 -10.29 9.93
C VAL A 60 -0.54 -9.89 8.67
N ASP A 61 -0.42 -8.62 8.25
CA ASP A 61 -1.04 -8.06 7.07
C ASP A 61 -0.03 -7.83 5.94
N ASP A 62 -0.49 -8.10 4.72
CA ASP A 62 0.22 -7.90 3.46
C ASP A 62 0.83 -6.49 3.40
N CYS A 63 2.13 -6.43 3.17
CA CYS A 63 3.05 -5.29 2.98
C CYS A 63 2.52 -3.87 2.68
N HIS A 64 1.59 -3.23 3.40
CA HIS A 64 1.08 -1.92 2.91
C HIS A 64 0.92 -0.88 4.00
N ARG A 65 1.40 0.34 3.71
CA ARG A 65 1.32 1.47 4.64
C ARG A 65 0.58 2.68 4.11
N GLY A 66 0.17 2.70 2.84
CA GLY A 66 -0.62 3.76 2.23
C GLY A 66 0.22 4.81 1.49
N ILE A 67 -0.24 6.06 1.49
CA ILE A 67 0.33 7.17 0.73
C ILE A 67 1.09 8.11 1.67
N LEU A 68 2.39 8.32 1.44
CA LEU A 68 3.23 9.25 2.20
C LEU A 68 3.46 10.53 1.41
N CYS A 69 3.05 11.66 1.96
CA CYS A 69 3.38 12.98 1.42
C CYS A 69 4.48 13.61 2.26
N THR A 70 5.63 13.90 1.65
CA THR A 70 6.77 14.49 2.36
C THR A 70 6.70 16.01 2.34
N ASN A 71 7.02 16.63 3.48
CA ASN A 71 7.17 18.08 3.60
C ASN A 71 8.37 18.58 2.78
N PRO A 72 8.44 19.89 2.47
CA PRO A 72 9.62 20.47 1.85
C PRO A 72 10.88 20.17 2.69
N SER A 73 11.93 19.70 2.03
CA SER A 73 13.18 19.34 2.70
C SER A 73 14.01 20.59 2.99
N THR A 74 14.55 20.69 4.21
CA THR A 74 15.58 21.68 4.56
C THR A 74 16.95 21.01 4.61
N PRO A 75 18.06 21.66 4.21
CA PRO A 75 19.39 21.05 4.15
C PRO A 75 19.87 20.39 5.46
N ASN A 76 19.39 20.87 6.61
CA ASN A 76 19.86 20.48 7.93
C ASN A 76 18.87 19.59 8.70
N SER A 77 17.84 19.05 8.05
CA SER A 77 16.86 18.21 8.75
C SER A 77 16.42 17.02 7.90
N PRO A 78 16.20 15.85 8.53
CA PRO A 78 15.60 14.72 7.85
C PRO A 78 14.28 15.12 7.20
N VAL A 79 14.00 14.52 6.04
CA VAL A 79 12.70 14.67 5.39
C VAL A 79 11.62 14.19 6.37
N SER A 80 10.57 14.98 6.53
CA SER A 80 9.39 14.62 7.32
C SER A 80 8.17 14.53 6.41
N GLY A 81 7.04 14.03 6.90
CA GLY A 81 5.83 13.94 6.10
C GLY A 81 4.61 13.43 6.86
N ILE A 82 3.51 13.27 6.13
CA ILE A 82 2.25 12.71 6.61
C ILE A 82 1.96 11.43 5.82
N LEU A 83 1.74 10.34 6.55
CA LEU A 83 1.30 9.07 6.02
C LEU A 83 -0.23 8.98 6.14
N PHE A 84 -0.90 8.75 5.02
CA PHE A 84 -2.32 8.51 4.90
C PHE A 84 -2.58 7.03 4.66
N HIS A 85 -3.42 6.41 5.48
CA HIS A 85 -3.78 5.00 5.31
C HIS A 85 -5.12 4.64 5.93
N VAL A 86 -5.53 3.39 5.72
CA VAL A 86 -6.60 2.77 6.50
C VAL A 86 -6.03 1.70 7.40
N GLU A 87 -6.70 1.48 8.52
CA GLU A 87 -6.41 0.40 9.44
C GLU A 87 -7.70 -0.29 9.88
N HIS A 88 -7.60 -1.59 10.14
CA HIS A 88 -8.66 -2.36 10.75
C HIS A 88 -8.57 -2.22 12.28
N ASP A 89 -9.66 -1.77 12.91
CA ASP A 89 -9.73 -1.37 14.32
C ASP A 89 -9.46 -2.54 15.29
N SER A 90 -9.60 -3.79 14.84
CA SER A 90 -9.31 -4.98 15.67
C SER A 90 -7.83 -5.32 15.78
N ALA A 91 -6.94 -4.62 15.07
CA ALA A 91 -5.51 -4.80 15.23
C ALA A 91 -5.10 -4.31 16.64
N THR A 92 -4.53 -5.19 17.47
CA THR A 92 -4.20 -4.95 18.90
C THR A 92 -3.25 -3.75 19.16
N ASP A 93 -2.65 -3.18 18.11
CA ASP A 93 -1.80 -1.98 18.14
C ASP A 93 -2.54 -0.67 17.73
N SER A 94 -3.87 -0.69 17.56
CA SER A 94 -4.71 0.39 16.98
C SER A 94 -4.83 1.70 17.80
N SER A 95 -3.89 1.98 18.72
CA SER A 95 -4.02 3.04 19.74
C SER A 95 -2.95 4.14 19.74
N LYS A 96 -2.15 4.35 18.67
CA LYS A 96 -1.03 5.33 18.72
C LYS A 96 -0.91 6.31 17.53
N GLY A 97 -2.02 6.78 16.98
CA GLY A 97 -2.05 7.86 15.98
C GLY A 97 -2.92 9.03 16.44
N ASN A 98 -2.62 10.25 15.98
CA ASN A 98 -3.56 11.37 16.09
C ASN A 98 -4.83 10.99 15.31
N PHE A 99 -5.91 10.77 16.04
CA PHE A 99 -7.22 10.47 15.48
C PHE A 99 -7.72 11.72 14.74
N THR A 100 -7.98 11.61 13.44
CA THR A 100 -8.94 12.48 12.77
C THR A 100 -10.19 11.64 12.58
N GLU A 101 -11.26 11.95 13.30
CA GLU A 101 -12.53 11.20 13.38
C GLU A 101 -13.35 11.27 12.08
N HIS A 102 -12.72 11.48 10.92
CA HIS A 102 -13.41 11.90 9.70
C HIS A 102 -13.89 10.75 8.80
N ALA A 103 -13.42 9.52 8.97
CA ALA A 103 -14.02 8.39 8.28
C ALA A 103 -13.78 7.10 9.08
N ARG A 104 -14.87 6.57 9.66
CA ARG A 104 -14.92 5.23 10.26
C ARG A 104 -16.07 4.45 9.64
N SER A 105 -15.82 3.23 9.18
CA SER A 105 -16.86 2.31 8.69
C SER A 105 -16.86 1.06 9.54
N GLY A 106 -17.50 1.13 10.70
CA GLY A 106 -17.60 0.03 11.67
C GLY A 106 -16.25 -0.38 12.24
N LYS A 107 -15.51 -1.21 11.48
CA LYS A 107 -14.22 -1.82 11.83
C LYS A 107 -13.02 -1.22 11.11
N TRP A 108 -13.23 -0.26 10.22
CA TRP A 108 -12.16 0.41 9.47
C TRP A 108 -12.08 1.88 9.81
N SER A 109 -10.86 2.39 9.94
CA SER A 109 -10.58 3.80 10.17
C SER A 109 -9.56 4.34 9.18
N PHE A 110 -9.84 5.50 8.59
CA PHE A 110 -8.82 6.30 7.90
C PHE A 110 -7.95 7.02 8.92
N ARG A 111 -6.63 7.05 8.73
CA ARG A 111 -5.68 7.73 9.62
C ARG A 111 -4.66 8.57 8.88
N GLU A 112 -4.23 9.59 9.60
CA GLU A 112 -3.10 10.44 9.27
C GLU A 112 -2.03 10.28 10.35
N ARG A 113 -0.82 9.90 9.96
CA ARG A 113 0.31 9.74 10.89
C ARG A 113 1.48 10.61 10.44
N THR A 114 1.90 11.53 11.30
CA THR A 114 3.12 12.31 11.06
C THR A 114 4.36 11.43 11.22
N SER A 115 5.23 11.45 10.22
CA SER A 115 6.53 10.80 10.25
C SER A 115 7.63 11.86 10.25
N ARG A 116 8.47 11.88 11.30
CA ARG A 116 9.59 12.83 11.41
C ARG A 116 10.81 12.42 10.59
N ASN A 117 10.96 11.14 10.31
CA ASN A 117 12.03 10.58 9.51
C ASN A 117 11.57 9.24 8.90
N PRO A 118 10.82 9.26 7.79
CA PRO A 118 10.31 8.06 7.14
C PRO A 118 11.44 7.18 6.60
N GLY A 119 12.57 7.76 6.17
CA GLY A 119 13.71 7.01 5.62
C GLY A 119 14.40 6.13 6.67
N ALA A 120 14.34 6.50 7.95
CA ALA A 120 14.90 5.69 9.05
C ALA A 120 13.89 4.70 9.64
N ALA A 121 12.66 4.63 9.12
CA ALA A 121 11.63 3.77 9.69
C ALA A 121 11.93 2.30 9.40
N LYS A 122 12.41 1.54 10.39
CA LYS A 122 12.70 0.09 10.28
C LYS A 122 11.53 -0.78 9.78
N SER A 123 10.32 -0.25 9.93
CA SER A 123 9.09 -0.92 9.47
C SER A 123 8.77 -0.63 8.01
N LEU A 124 9.31 0.43 7.42
CA LEU A 124 9.12 0.75 6.01
C LEU A 124 10.06 -0.13 5.17
N LEU A 125 9.47 -0.84 4.21
CA LEU A 125 10.14 -1.85 3.40
C LEU A 125 10.36 -1.40 1.97
N TYR A 126 9.57 -0.45 1.46
CA TYR A 126 9.73 0.08 0.10
C TYR A 126 9.00 1.41 -0.03
N VAL A 127 9.54 2.28 -0.88
CA VAL A 127 8.86 3.50 -1.33
C VAL A 127 8.96 3.62 -2.85
N GLN A 128 7.90 4.09 -3.48
CA GLN A 128 7.89 4.47 -4.89
C GLN A 128 7.33 5.86 -5.03
N LYS A 129 8.08 6.75 -5.67
CA LYS A 129 7.60 8.08 -6.03
C LYS A 129 6.46 7.94 -7.05
N ILE A 130 5.31 8.55 -6.73
CA ILE A 130 4.13 8.57 -7.60
C ILE A 130 3.69 10.00 -7.97
N GLY A 131 4.27 11.01 -7.33
CA GLY A 131 3.97 12.41 -7.62
C GLY A 131 4.94 13.36 -6.95
N SER A 132 4.85 14.64 -7.29
CA SER A 132 5.57 15.72 -6.64
C SER A 132 4.57 16.77 -6.18
N ILE A 133 4.88 17.44 -5.08
CA ILE A 133 4.10 18.54 -4.53
C ILE A 133 4.88 19.82 -4.85
N ASP A 134 4.21 20.88 -5.30
CA ASP A 134 4.86 22.18 -5.45
C ASP A 134 5.29 22.70 -4.06
N PRO A 135 6.59 22.93 -3.80
CA PRO A 135 7.04 23.47 -2.51
C PRO A 135 6.42 24.83 -2.16
N CYS A 136 6.09 25.66 -3.15
CA CYS A 136 5.48 26.97 -2.94
C CYS A 136 4.01 26.88 -2.53
N SER A 137 3.32 25.83 -2.96
CA SER A 137 1.88 25.60 -2.73
C SER A 137 1.62 24.41 -1.80
N HIS A 138 2.65 23.98 -1.06
CA HIS A 138 2.68 22.68 -0.38
C HIS A 138 1.50 22.43 0.56
N SER A 139 1.12 23.44 1.35
CA SER A 139 0.00 23.30 2.28
C SER A 139 -1.33 23.11 1.55
N GLU A 140 -1.57 23.89 0.50
CA GLU A 140 -2.82 23.84 -0.27
C GLU A 140 -2.93 22.51 -1.05
N GLU A 141 -1.83 22.04 -1.63
CA GLU A 141 -1.80 20.74 -2.32
C GLU A 141 -1.97 19.58 -1.34
N LEU A 142 -1.37 19.66 -0.15
CA LEU A 142 -1.56 18.65 0.90
C LEU A 142 -3.01 18.61 1.39
N ASP A 143 -3.68 19.75 1.49
CA ASP A 143 -5.10 19.83 1.83
C ASP A 143 -5.95 19.19 0.72
N LYS A 144 -5.67 19.47 -0.55
CA LYS A 144 -6.34 18.81 -1.69
C LYS A 144 -6.16 17.29 -1.67
N ILE A 145 -4.94 16.81 -1.39
CA ILE A 145 -4.64 15.39 -1.23
C ILE A 145 -5.46 14.81 -0.06
N ARG A 146 -5.48 15.48 1.09
CA ARG A 146 -6.22 15.01 2.26
C ARG A 146 -7.70 14.87 1.96
N GLU A 147 -8.32 15.88 1.35
CA GLU A 147 -9.74 15.82 0.99
C GLU A 147 -10.02 14.73 -0.05
N ALA A 148 -9.16 14.58 -1.07
CA ALA A 148 -9.27 13.46 -2.00
C ALA A 148 -9.21 12.09 -1.28
N LEU A 149 -8.29 11.90 -0.34
CA LEU A 149 -8.15 10.63 0.35
C LEU A 149 -9.29 10.33 1.34
N LYS A 150 -9.89 11.36 1.94
CA LYS A 150 -11.08 11.23 2.79
C LYS A 150 -12.32 10.77 2.03
N ASP A 151 -12.43 11.12 0.74
CA ASP A 151 -13.55 10.72 -0.11
C ASP A 151 -13.49 9.26 -0.57
N VAL A 152 -12.36 8.57 -0.33
CA VAL A 152 -12.21 7.16 -0.67
C VAL A 152 -13.03 6.31 0.31
N PRO A 153 -13.97 5.48 -0.17
CA PRO A 153 -14.80 4.68 0.72
C PRO A 153 -13.95 3.65 1.47
N ILE A 154 -14.18 3.55 2.77
CA ILE A 154 -13.49 2.61 3.65
C ILE A 154 -14.42 1.49 4.09
N GLY A 155 -13.89 0.28 4.22
CA GLY A 155 -14.64 -0.92 4.57
C GLY A 155 -15.45 -1.48 3.40
N ARG A 156 -15.60 -2.80 3.38
CA ARG A 156 -16.20 -3.51 2.24
C ARG A 156 -17.58 -3.01 1.87
N GLU A 157 -18.49 -2.93 2.84
CA GLU A 157 -19.89 -2.58 2.57
C GLU A 157 -20.02 -1.19 1.93
N ASN A 158 -19.34 -0.19 2.48
CA ASN A 158 -19.35 1.16 1.94
C ASN A 158 -18.67 1.23 0.57
N ARG A 159 -17.52 0.55 0.40
CA ARG A 159 -16.85 0.47 -0.90
C ARG A 159 -17.75 -0.16 -1.95
N GLU A 160 -18.36 -1.31 -1.65
CA GLU A 160 -19.19 -2.02 -2.62
C GLU A 160 -20.45 -1.24 -3.00
N ARG A 161 -20.98 -0.45 -2.06
CA ARG A 161 -22.09 0.47 -2.32
C ARG A 161 -21.71 1.62 -3.26
N VAL A 162 -20.50 2.17 -3.13
CA VAL A 162 -20.06 3.38 -3.87
C VAL A 162 -19.38 3.02 -5.20
N LEU A 163 -18.52 1.99 -5.21
CA LEU A 163 -17.65 1.62 -6.34
C LEU A 163 -18.02 0.28 -6.98
N GLY A 164 -19.06 -0.39 -6.50
CA GLY A 164 -19.50 -1.70 -6.99
C GLY A 164 -18.78 -2.86 -6.31
N LYS A 165 -19.22 -4.10 -6.61
CA LYS A 165 -18.70 -5.29 -5.95
C LYS A 165 -17.23 -5.57 -6.28
N LEU A 166 -16.51 -6.15 -5.33
CA LEU A 166 -15.20 -6.73 -5.59
C LEU A 166 -15.36 -8.00 -6.44
N SER A 167 -14.36 -8.27 -7.27
CA SER A 167 -14.32 -9.50 -8.07
C SER A 167 -14.05 -10.70 -7.18
N GLU A 168 -14.38 -11.89 -7.67
CA GLU A 168 -14.07 -13.13 -6.95
C GLU A 168 -12.56 -13.25 -6.72
N GLY A 169 -12.15 -13.43 -5.45
CA GLY A 169 -10.74 -13.51 -5.07
C GLY A 169 -10.04 -12.16 -4.92
N GLU A 170 -10.74 -11.03 -4.95
CA GLU A 170 -10.17 -9.74 -4.51
C GLU A 170 -10.36 -9.51 -3.01
N GLY A 171 -9.32 -8.94 -2.38
CA GLY A 171 -9.30 -8.58 -0.97
C GLY A 171 -8.95 -9.71 -0.01
N ASN A 172 -8.89 -9.37 1.28
CA ASN A 172 -8.53 -10.30 2.33
C ASN A 172 -9.77 -10.83 3.09
N PRO A 173 -10.11 -12.12 3.00
CA PRO A 173 -11.28 -12.69 3.69
C PRO A 173 -11.26 -12.52 5.21
N ASN A 174 -10.07 -12.48 5.83
CA ASN A 174 -9.92 -12.24 7.27
C ASN A 174 -10.26 -10.80 7.68
N LEU A 175 -10.31 -9.91 6.70
CA LEU A 175 -10.61 -8.50 6.84
C LEU A 175 -11.93 -8.16 6.11
N GLU A 176 -12.85 -9.14 6.13
CA GLU A 176 -14.18 -9.07 5.51
C GLU A 176 -14.16 -8.99 3.98
N GLY A 177 -13.02 -9.21 3.33
CA GLY A 177 -12.82 -9.04 1.89
C GLY A 177 -12.40 -7.62 1.49
N TYR A 178 -12.10 -6.74 2.46
CA TYR A 178 -11.50 -5.44 2.21
C TYR A 178 -10.15 -5.36 2.90
N ASP A 179 -9.19 -4.65 2.33
CA ASP A 179 -7.89 -4.49 2.97
C ASP A 179 -7.23 -3.16 2.58
N CYS A 180 -6.07 -2.90 3.20
CA CYS A 180 -5.27 -1.73 2.94
C CYS A 180 -4.79 -1.63 1.48
N VAL A 181 -4.68 -2.76 0.76
CA VAL A 181 -4.30 -2.79 -0.66
C VAL A 181 -5.43 -2.23 -1.50
N ILE A 182 -6.65 -2.74 -1.31
CA ILE A 182 -7.83 -2.27 -2.03
C ILE A 182 -8.01 -0.77 -1.81
N TRP A 183 -7.94 -0.32 -0.54
CA TRP A 183 -8.04 1.12 -0.27
C TRP A 183 -6.97 1.93 -0.99
N THR A 184 -5.73 1.45 -1.01
CA THR A 184 -4.63 2.17 -1.67
C THR A 184 -4.83 2.24 -3.18
N VAL A 185 -5.36 1.19 -3.82
CA VAL A 185 -5.73 1.20 -5.24
C VAL A 185 -6.83 2.23 -5.50
N ASP A 186 -7.89 2.23 -4.70
CA ASP A 186 -9.00 3.18 -4.84
C ASP A 186 -8.54 4.63 -4.56
N ALA A 187 -7.60 4.82 -3.63
CA ALA A 187 -6.96 6.12 -3.36
C ALA A 187 -6.12 6.63 -4.53
N LEU A 188 -5.31 5.77 -5.15
CA LEU A 188 -4.54 6.12 -6.35
C LEU A 188 -5.47 6.52 -7.52
N LYS A 189 -6.58 5.79 -7.70
CA LYS A 189 -7.62 6.14 -8.69
C LYS A 189 -8.18 7.53 -8.42
N ASN A 190 -8.64 7.81 -7.20
CA ASN A 190 -9.26 9.10 -6.87
C ASN A 190 -8.26 10.27 -6.97
N LEU A 191 -7.01 10.09 -6.55
CA LEU A 191 -5.96 11.10 -6.75
C LEU A 191 -5.70 11.38 -8.23
N HIS A 192 -5.71 10.34 -9.07
CA HIS A 192 -5.52 10.47 -10.51
C HIS A 192 -6.71 11.18 -11.19
N GLU A 193 -7.94 10.78 -10.87
CA GLU A 193 -9.17 11.38 -11.41
C GLU A 193 -9.30 12.87 -11.06
N ARG A 194 -8.78 13.28 -9.89
CA ARG A 194 -8.71 14.70 -9.47
C ARG A 194 -7.54 15.47 -10.07
N GLY A 195 -6.70 14.83 -10.90
CA GLY A 195 -5.54 15.46 -11.53
C GLY A 195 -4.41 15.79 -10.56
N ILE A 196 -4.41 15.21 -9.35
CA ILE A 196 -3.37 15.44 -8.33
C ILE A 196 -2.10 14.65 -8.66
N ILE A 197 -2.27 13.44 -9.20
CA ILE A 197 -1.16 12.62 -9.72
C ILE A 197 -1.44 12.19 -11.15
N LEU A 198 -0.36 12.01 -11.93
CA LEU A 198 -0.42 11.45 -13.26
C LEU A 198 0.06 10.00 -13.22
N LEU A 199 -0.84 9.08 -13.55
CA LEU A 199 -0.52 7.66 -13.62
C LEU A 199 -0.38 7.26 -15.08
N GLY A 200 0.76 6.65 -15.44
CA GLY A 200 1.00 6.13 -16.78
C GLY A 200 0.37 4.77 -17.06
N LYS A 201 -0.35 4.20 -16.09
CA LYS A 201 -0.99 2.88 -16.14
C LYS A 201 -2.11 2.78 -15.11
N ASP A 202 -2.92 1.73 -15.21
CA ASP A 202 -3.96 1.43 -14.24
C ASP A 202 -3.39 1.29 -12.81
N PRO A 203 -4.05 1.85 -11.77
CA PRO A 203 -3.55 1.81 -10.40
C PRO A 203 -3.33 0.41 -9.82
N ALA A 204 -4.16 -0.57 -10.18
CA ALA A 204 -3.96 -1.95 -9.72
C ALA A 204 -2.71 -2.57 -10.35
N VAL A 205 -2.43 -2.27 -11.62
CA VAL A 205 -1.19 -2.69 -12.29
C VAL A 205 0.03 -2.05 -11.64
N LEU A 206 -0.02 -0.74 -11.37
CA LEU A 206 1.07 -0.05 -10.66
C LEU A 206 1.30 -0.67 -9.28
N MET A 207 0.23 -0.95 -8.54
CA MET A 207 0.31 -1.55 -7.21
C MET A 207 0.95 -2.95 -7.25
N ALA A 208 0.57 -3.78 -8.23
CA ALA A 208 1.13 -5.12 -8.40
C ALA A 208 2.62 -5.09 -8.75
N GLU A 209 3.05 -4.21 -9.66
CA GLU A 209 4.46 -4.02 -10.00
C GLU A 209 5.27 -3.50 -8.82
N ALA A 210 4.72 -2.55 -8.07
CA ALA A 210 5.33 -1.99 -6.88
C ALA A 210 5.52 -3.07 -5.80
N ARG A 211 4.52 -3.92 -5.57
CA ARG A 211 4.62 -5.08 -4.65
C ARG A 211 5.72 -6.03 -5.09
N LYS A 212 5.74 -6.41 -6.38
CA LYS A 212 6.77 -7.31 -6.92
C LYS A 212 8.18 -6.70 -6.81
N SER A 213 8.29 -5.39 -6.97
CA SER A 213 9.56 -4.66 -6.82
C SER A 213 10.01 -4.57 -5.37
N ALA A 214 9.08 -4.42 -4.43
CA ALA A 214 9.35 -4.42 -3.00
C ALA A 214 9.80 -5.80 -2.51
N TRP A 215 9.11 -6.85 -2.96
CA TRP A 215 9.40 -8.24 -2.64
C TRP A 215 8.95 -9.19 -3.76
N PRO A 216 9.89 -9.84 -4.48
CA PRO A 216 9.55 -10.79 -5.54
C PRO A 216 9.26 -12.21 -5.05
N GLY A 217 9.56 -12.54 -3.78
CA GLY A 217 9.40 -13.87 -3.19
C GLY A 217 8.02 -14.11 -2.57
N ASP A 218 7.86 -15.23 -1.87
CA ASP A 218 6.63 -15.52 -1.12
C ASP A 218 6.54 -14.59 0.10
N ILE A 219 5.37 -14.00 0.35
CA ILE A 219 5.16 -13.12 1.49
C ILE A 219 5.40 -13.84 2.84
N THR A 220 5.15 -15.14 2.90
CA THR A 220 5.36 -15.96 4.09
C THR A 220 6.84 -16.07 4.46
N GLU A 221 7.74 -16.11 3.48
CA GLU A 221 9.19 -16.08 3.69
C GLU A 221 9.63 -14.75 4.31
N LEU A 222 9.08 -13.63 3.81
CA LEU A 222 9.34 -12.31 4.36
C LEU A 222 8.82 -12.16 5.80
N ILE A 223 7.65 -12.73 6.11
CA ILE A 223 7.10 -12.76 7.48
C ILE A 223 8.03 -13.55 8.41
N ALA A 224 8.52 -14.72 7.97
CA ALA A 224 9.44 -15.54 8.75
C ALA A 224 10.76 -14.80 9.06
N GLN A 225 11.31 -14.08 8.09
CA GLN A 225 12.50 -13.24 8.29
C GLN A 225 12.24 -12.07 9.24
N SER A 226 11.05 -11.47 9.18
CA SER A 226 10.69 -10.33 10.02
C SER A 226 10.45 -10.70 11.49
N SER A 227 10.08 -11.96 11.76
CA SER A 227 9.82 -12.49 13.10
C SER A 227 11.09 -12.98 13.82
N SER A 228 12.21 -13.03 13.10
CA SER A 228 13.50 -13.54 13.59
C SER A 228 14.46 -12.44 14.06
N ASN A 229 14.01 -11.17 14.08
CA ASN A 229 14.75 -9.98 14.51
C ASN A 229 14.04 -9.28 15.67
#